data_AF-A0A388LTT0-F1
#
_entry.id   AF-A0A388LTT0-F1
#
_cell.length_a   1.000
_cell.length_b   1.000
_cell.length_c   1.000
_cell.angle_alpha   90.00
_cell.angle_beta   90.00
_cell.angle_gamma   90.00
#
_symmetry.space_group_name_H-M   'P 1'
#
loop_
_entity.id
_entity.type
_entity.pdbx_description
1 polymer ?
#
loop_
_entity_poly.entity_id
_entity_poly.type
_entity_poly.pdbx_seq_one_letter_code
_entity_poly.pdbx_strand_id
1 'polypeptide(L)'
;MINGHLSEPFPLTRSLRQGCPLAPLIFVLQLEVLLNKIRSLPIIRGLQLHTGNECKVKVLADDLFAVCENSEPALTAMNSVLCEYSTLSEASVNWCKSTYLLPAQFELKVEWGMKRVAKGEEERFLGMLISLQIEASSQGLLLQQRIAARLRIWGSAWHLSLIGRALVANAALFSILWFVTTVIELADGMARAIRKLVARFLWKPRAQSTESFISKVALDTLSFPREKGGLGLVEPTRKNQAQLLIWVKKAAGLGESEHWVALAERILMGEWKLSRPKDVWACFFMPSFRKKRLCSGFWEPIRRAWKRMSPNSQSTPTTKEEVLNQLLFENPVVVDSSHTPFLADGKPGTFGRATVRRGVVKMEDIWSLPLRGWIPLRELKLKLRGLQRTEEHWHRLIEAIPLEWLDILGPDGIDPTSTMSQIRNPEEIFSGRYWKSCPAASGE
;
A
#
# COMPACT_ATOMS: atom_id res chain seq x y z
N MET A 1 -7.94 -38.88 -18.97
CA MET A 1 -7.09 -39.76 -18.14
C MET A 1 -7.80 -39.94 -16.81
N ILE A 2 -8.21 -41.16 -16.48
CA ILE A 2 -8.88 -41.51 -15.22
C ILE A 2 -7.99 -42.55 -14.55
N ASN A 3 -7.52 -42.29 -13.33
CA ASN A 3 -6.61 -43.16 -12.59
C ASN A 3 -5.34 -43.59 -13.37
N GLY A 4 -4.77 -42.68 -14.16
CA GLY A 4 -3.57 -42.95 -14.95
C GLY A 4 -3.80 -43.63 -16.31
N HIS A 5 -5.04 -44.01 -16.64
CA HIS A 5 -5.39 -44.60 -17.94
C HIS A 5 -6.11 -43.59 -18.83
N LEU A 6 -5.85 -43.62 -20.14
CA LEU A 6 -6.60 -42.81 -21.10
C LEU A 6 -8.04 -43.34 -21.16
N SER A 7 -9.01 -42.47 -20.89
CA SER A 7 -10.42 -42.80 -21.08
C SER A 7 -10.79 -42.63 -22.55
N GLU A 8 -11.91 -43.22 -22.96
CA GLU A 8 -12.53 -42.85 -24.23
C GLU A 8 -12.83 -41.34 -24.28
N PRO A 9 -12.76 -40.71 -25.47
CA PRO A 9 -13.17 -39.34 -25.65
C PRO A 9 -14.65 -39.15 -25.30
N PHE A 10 -14.97 -38.06 -24.60
CA PHE A 10 -16.35 -37.68 -24.31
C PHE A 10 -16.53 -36.18 -24.54
N PRO A 11 -17.73 -35.73 -24.98
CA PRO A 11 -17.99 -34.32 -25.19
C PRO A 11 -18.04 -33.59 -23.83
N LEU A 12 -17.29 -32.49 -23.72
CA LEU A 12 -17.44 -31.56 -22.62
C LEU A 12 -18.64 -30.66 -22.89
N THR A 13 -19.74 -30.91 -22.20
CA THR A 13 -20.97 -30.09 -22.31
C THR A 13 -20.94 -28.87 -21.38
N ARG A 14 -20.11 -28.92 -20.34
CA ARG A 14 -19.99 -27.89 -19.28
C ARG A 14 -18.53 -27.73 -18.88
N SER A 15 -18.20 -26.53 -18.38
CA SER A 15 -16.86 -26.12 -17.93
C SER A 15 -15.83 -25.93 -19.04
N LEU A 16 -14.77 -25.19 -18.72
CA LEU A 16 -13.61 -25.01 -19.58
C LEU A 16 -12.50 -25.97 -19.16
N ARG A 17 -11.73 -26.44 -20.13
CA ARG A 17 -10.61 -27.38 -19.89
C ARG A 17 -9.57 -26.72 -18.97
N GLN A 18 -9.26 -27.38 -17.85
CA GLN A 18 -8.16 -26.95 -16.98
C GLN A 18 -6.84 -26.99 -17.76
N GLY A 19 -6.06 -25.91 -17.67
CA GLY A 19 -4.84 -25.72 -18.46
C GLY A 19 -5.07 -25.07 -19.83
N CYS A 20 -6.32 -24.77 -20.22
CA CYS A 20 -6.59 -23.91 -21.37
C CYS A 20 -6.15 -22.47 -21.05
N PRO A 21 -5.30 -21.85 -21.88
CA PRO A 21 -4.79 -20.50 -21.62
C PRO A 21 -5.89 -19.42 -21.68
N LEU A 22 -6.99 -19.68 -22.43
CA LEU A 22 -8.09 -18.74 -22.60
C LEU A 22 -9.14 -18.82 -21.47
N ALA A 23 -9.19 -19.95 -20.75
CA ALA A 23 -10.21 -20.21 -19.76
C ALA A 23 -10.29 -19.17 -18.62
N PRO A 24 -9.15 -18.69 -18.05
CA PRO A 24 -9.19 -17.66 -17.02
C PRO A 24 -9.83 -16.35 -17.48
N LEU A 25 -9.58 -15.93 -18.72
CA LEU A 25 -10.12 -14.69 -19.26
C LEU A 25 -11.63 -14.79 -19.48
N ILE A 26 -12.10 -15.91 -20.04
CA ILE A 26 -13.54 -16.16 -20.23
C ILE A 26 -14.26 -16.17 -18.88
N PHE A 27 -13.65 -16.80 -17.86
CA PHE A 27 -14.21 -16.81 -16.52
C PHE A 27 -14.34 -15.40 -15.93
N VAL A 28 -13.32 -14.55 -16.11
CA VAL A 28 -13.39 -13.13 -15.69
C VAL A 28 -14.53 -12.39 -16.40
N LEU A 29 -14.68 -12.56 -17.72
CA LEU A 29 -15.76 -11.93 -18.49
C LEU A 29 -17.15 -12.39 -18.04
N GLN A 30 -17.31 -13.68 -17.77
CA GLN A 30 -18.57 -14.23 -17.26
C GLN A 30 -18.91 -13.67 -15.88
N LEU A 31 -17.94 -13.62 -14.98
CA LEU A 31 -18.15 -13.12 -13.62
C LEU A 31 -18.41 -11.62 -13.57
N GLU A 32 -17.87 -10.85 -14.53
CA GLU A 32 -18.10 -9.40 -14.61
C GLU A 32 -19.59 -9.04 -14.76
N VAL A 33 -20.41 -9.93 -15.32
CA VAL A 33 -21.88 -9.77 -15.36
C VAL A 33 -22.47 -9.68 -13.94
N LEU A 34 -22.06 -10.59 -13.04
CA LEU A 34 -22.45 -10.57 -11.63
C LEU A 34 -21.97 -9.28 -10.95
N LEU A 35 -20.71 -8.91 -11.18
CA LEU A 35 -20.11 -7.75 -10.53
C LEU A 35 -20.78 -6.43 -10.96
N ASN A 36 -21.13 -6.31 -12.24
CA ASN A 36 -21.88 -5.17 -12.76
C ASN A 36 -23.27 -5.08 -12.12
N LYS A 37 -23.99 -6.20 -12.00
CA LYS A 37 -25.31 -6.23 -11.35
C LYS A 37 -25.25 -5.80 -9.88
N ILE A 38 -24.26 -6.30 -9.13
CA ILE A 38 -24.04 -5.90 -7.73
C ILE A 38 -23.76 -4.40 -7.65
N ARG A 39 -22.91 -3.86 -8.54
CA ARG A 39 -22.56 -2.44 -8.54
C ARG A 39 -23.73 -1.54 -8.91
N SER A 40 -24.53 -1.94 -9.91
CA SER A 40 -25.63 -1.13 -10.45
C SER A 40 -26.82 -0.99 -9.51
N LEU A 41 -27.02 -1.92 -8.56
CA LEU A 41 -28.16 -1.90 -7.65
C LEU A 41 -27.92 -0.92 -6.48
N PRO A 42 -28.72 0.16 -6.33
CA PRO A 42 -28.54 1.13 -5.25
C PRO A 42 -28.87 0.57 -3.85
N ILE A 43 -29.76 -0.43 -3.79
CA ILE A 43 -30.15 -1.10 -2.54
C ILE A 43 -28.98 -1.87 -1.91
N ILE A 44 -28.03 -2.35 -2.72
CA ILE A 44 -26.80 -2.97 -2.25
C ILE A 44 -25.82 -1.83 -1.94
N ARG A 45 -25.69 -1.48 -0.66
CA ARG A 45 -24.78 -0.42 -0.21
C ARG A 45 -23.47 -1.00 0.28
N GLY A 46 -22.36 -0.51 -0.26
CA GLY A 46 -21.02 -0.93 0.11
C GLY A 46 -20.35 0.00 1.12
N LEU A 47 -19.02 -0.11 1.22
CA LEU A 47 -18.23 0.87 1.98
C LEU A 47 -18.14 2.18 1.20
N GLN A 48 -18.76 3.22 1.75
CA GLN A 48 -18.68 4.57 1.20
C GLN A 48 -17.26 5.13 1.27
N LEU A 49 -16.75 5.62 0.16
CA LEU A 49 -15.47 6.31 0.07
C LEU A 49 -15.70 7.82 -0.01
N HIS A 50 -14.72 8.60 0.42
CA HIS A 50 -14.83 10.07 0.38
C HIS A 50 -14.90 10.62 -1.06
N THR A 51 -14.54 9.81 -2.05
CA THR A 51 -14.59 10.15 -3.49
C THR A 51 -16.00 10.12 -4.07
N GLY A 52 -17.01 9.70 -3.30
CA GLY A 52 -18.37 9.46 -3.76
C GLY A 52 -18.60 8.05 -4.32
N ASN A 53 -17.55 7.24 -4.47
CA ASN A 53 -17.66 5.84 -4.90
C ASN A 53 -17.91 4.89 -3.72
N GLU A 54 -18.50 3.73 -4.02
CA GLU A 54 -18.70 2.64 -3.07
C GLU A 54 -17.84 1.43 -3.40
N CYS A 55 -17.13 0.90 -2.40
CA CYS A 55 -16.53 -0.43 -2.52
C CYS A 55 -17.56 -1.49 -2.13
N LYS A 56 -18.16 -2.15 -3.13
CA LYS A 56 -19.18 -3.20 -2.95
C LYS A 56 -18.64 -4.63 -3.12
N VAL A 57 -17.82 -4.86 -4.15
CA VAL A 57 -17.35 -6.21 -4.49
C VAL A 57 -15.98 -6.18 -5.16
N LYS A 58 -15.16 -7.21 -4.91
CA LYS A 58 -13.89 -7.50 -5.57
C LYS A 58 -13.76 -9.02 -5.74
N VAL A 59 -13.04 -9.46 -6.76
CA VAL A 59 -12.85 -10.90 -7.02
C VAL A 59 -11.43 -11.18 -7.50
N LEU A 60 -10.89 -12.33 -7.11
CA LEU A 60 -9.74 -12.95 -7.74
C LEU A 60 -10.04 -14.43 -8.01
N ALA A 61 -10.07 -14.82 -9.29
CA ALA A 61 -10.57 -16.15 -9.68
C ALA A 61 -11.95 -16.43 -9.05
N ASP A 62 -12.17 -17.57 -8.41
CA ASP A 62 -13.42 -17.92 -7.75
C ASP A 62 -13.61 -17.29 -6.35
N ASP A 63 -12.57 -16.65 -5.79
CA ASP A 63 -12.64 -15.99 -4.49
C ASP A 63 -13.31 -14.61 -4.61
N LEU A 64 -14.60 -14.54 -4.22
CA LEU A 64 -15.38 -13.30 -4.18
C LEU A 64 -15.33 -12.64 -2.79
N PHE A 65 -14.96 -11.36 -2.75
CA PHE A 65 -15.00 -10.50 -1.56
C PHE A 65 -16.09 -9.44 -1.73
N ALA A 66 -17.08 -9.46 -0.85
CA ALA A 66 -18.16 -8.48 -0.83
C ALA A 66 -18.13 -7.63 0.44
N VAL A 67 -18.47 -6.35 0.29
CA VAL A 67 -18.76 -5.43 1.38
C VAL A 67 -20.18 -4.95 1.19
N CYS A 68 -21.05 -5.28 2.14
CA CYS A 68 -22.45 -4.94 2.11
C CYS A 68 -22.87 -4.41 3.48
N GLU A 69 -23.75 -3.41 3.48
CA GLU A 69 -24.43 -2.96 4.68
C GLU A 69 -25.21 -4.12 5.31
N ASN A 70 -25.09 -4.27 6.64
CA ASN A 70 -25.84 -5.26 7.41
C ASN A 70 -27.31 -4.82 7.62
N SER A 71 -28.07 -4.71 6.54
CA SER A 71 -29.50 -4.45 6.54
C SER A 71 -30.23 -5.54 5.76
N GLU A 72 -31.44 -5.89 6.20
CA GLU A 72 -32.25 -6.93 5.54
C GLU A 72 -32.48 -6.65 4.05
N PRO A 73 -32.82 -5.43 3.61
CA PRO A 73 -33.01 -5.15 2.18
C PRO A 73 -31.73 -5.32 1.36
N ALA A 74 -30.58 -4.84 1.87
CA ALA A 74 -29.31 -4.91 1.15
C ALA A 74 -28.78 -6.35 1.05
N LEU A 75 -28.84 -7.11 2.15
CA LEU A 75 -28.39 -8.50 2.18
C LEU A 75 -29.31 -9.41 1.37
N THR A 76 -30.63 -9.21 1.42
CA THR A 76 -31.59 -9.96 0.60
C THR A 76 -31.36 -9.69 -0.89
N ALA A 77 -31.14 -8.43 -1.27
CA ALA A 77 -30.82 -8.07 -2.65
C ALA A 77 -29.49 -8.71 -3.12
N MET A 78 -28.44 -8.69 -2.28
CA MET A 78 -27.18 -9.36 -2.60
C MET A 78 -27.36 -10.86 -2.82
N ASN A 79 -28.09 -11.54 -1.93
CA ASN A 79 -28.36 -12.96 -2.05
C ASN A 79 -29.18 -13.27 -3.30
N SER A 80 -30.20 -12.46 -3.61
CA SER A 80 -31.00 -12.60 -4.83
C SER A 80 -30.15 -12.52 -6.09
N VAL A 81 -29.22 -11.57 -6.16
CA VAL A 81 -28.29 -11.44 -7.30
C VAL A 81 -27.36 -12.65 -7.43
N LEU A 82 -26.85 -13.18 -6.31
CA LEU A 82 -26.02 -14.39 -6.33
C LEU A 82 -26.80 -15.63 -6.77
N CYS A 83 -28.05 -15.78 -6.33
CA CYS A 83 -28.95 -16.86 -6.75
C CYS A 83 -29.33 -16.76 -8.24
N GLU A 84 -29.63 -15.56 -8.72
CA GLU A 84 -29.90 -15.29 -10.13
C GLU A 84 -28.68 -15.69 -10.99
N TYR A 85 -27.49 -15.22 -10.61
CA TYR A 85 -26.26 -15.59 -11.31
C TYR A 85 -26.00 -17.09 -11.26
N SER A 86 -26.21 -17.74 -10.11
CA SER A 86 -26.03 -19.19 -9.97
C SER A 86 -26.96 -19.97 -10.92
N THR A 87 -28.19 -19.50 -11.09
CA THR A 87 -29.18 -20.09 -11.99
C THR A 87 -28.77 -19.93 -13.46
N LEU A 88 -28.26 -18.75 -13.84
CA LEU A 88 -27.89 -18.44 -15.23
C LEU A 88 -26.54 -19.02 -15.66
N SER A 89 -25.59 -19.09 -14.73
CA SER A 89 -24.21 -19.53 -15.02
C SER A 89 -23.95 -21.00 -14.71
N GLU A 90 -24.89 -21.66 -14.01
CA GLU A 90 -24.72 -22.97 -13.35
C GLU A 90 -23.56 -23.00 -12.33
N ALA A 91 -22.99 -21.84 -11.97
CA ALA A 91 -22.07 -21.73 -10.85
C ALA A 91 -22.85 -21.80 -9.53
N SER A 92 -22.20 -22.21 -8.44
CA SER A 92 -22.83 -22.25 -7.12
C SER A 92 -21.89 -21.70 -6.06
N VAL A 93 -22.44 -20.89 -5.16
CA VAL A 93 -21.71 -20.38 -4.00
C VAL A 93 -21.58 -21.50 -2.97
N ASN A 94 -20.35 -21.77 -2.51
CA ASN A 94 -20.11 -22.73 -1.45
C ASN A 94 -20.26 -22.08 -0.07
N TRP A 95 -21.49 -21.92 0.40
CA TRP A 95 -21.80 -21.25 1.67
C TRP A 95 -21.08 -21.85 2.88
N CYS A 96 -20.88 -23.17 2.91
CA CYS A 96 -20.16 -23.85 3.98
C CYS A 96 -18.68 -23.48 4.07
N LYS A 97 -18.06 -23.06 2.95
CA LYS A 97 -16.69 -22.53 2.91
C LYS A 97 -16.65 -21.01 3.03
N SER A 98 -17.77 -20.33 2.84
CA SER A 98 -17.87 -18.89 2.91
C SER A 98 -17.90 -18.40 4.36
N THR A 99 -17.22 -17.29 4.60
CA THR A 99 -17.09 -16.69 5.94
C THR A 99 -17.41 -15.21 5.92
N TYR A 100 -17.93 -14.66 7.03
CA TYR A 100 -18.18 -13.23 7.15
C TYR A 100 -17.50 -12.62 8.39
N LEU A 101 -17.13 -11.35 8.25
CA LEU A 101 -16.52 -10.51 9.28
C LEU A 101 -17.53 -9.44 9.71
N LEU A 102 -18.08 -9.58 10.92
CA LEU A 102 -19.02 -8.62 11.51
C LEU A 102 -18.65 -8.40 12.99
N PRO A 103 -18.42 -7.15 13.45
CA PRO A 103 -18.06 -6.90 14.84
C PRO A 103 -19.07 -7.50 15.83
N ALA A 104 -18.57 -8.07 16.93
CA ALA A 104 -19.35 -8.89 17.88
C ALA A 104 -20.63 -8.23 18.40
N GLN A 105 -20.64 -6.90 18.49
CA GLN A 105 -21.78 -6.11 18.94
C GLN A 105 -22.95 -6.06 17.93
N PHE A 106 -22.77 -6.54 16.71
CA PHE A 106 -23.82 -6.61 15.70
C PHE A 106 -24.23 -8.06 15.43
N GLU A 107 -25.52 -8.26 15.22
CA GLU A 107 -26.11 -9.51 14.73
C GLU A 107 -26.34 -9.42 13.21
N LEU A 108 -26.12 -10.53 12.51
CA LEU A 108 -26.34 -10.60 11.07
C LEU A 108 -27.84 -10.55 10.78
N LYS A 109 -28.27 -9.67 9.85
CA LYS A 109 -29.69 -9.47 9.55
C LYS A 109 -30.30 -10.53 8.64
N VAL A 110 -29.49 -11.21 7.83
CA VAL A 110 -29.94 -12.29 6.93
C VAL A 110 -28.91 -13.40 6.98
N GLU A 111 -29.31 -14.60 7.38
CA GLU A 111 -28.45 -15.77 7.48
C GLU A 111 -28.30 -16.45 6.11
N TRP A 112 -27.07 -16.70 5.68
CA TRP A 112 -26.76 -17.35 4.40
C TRP A 112 -26.13 -18.75 4.58
N GLY A 113 -25.93 -19.20 5.83
CA GLY A 113 -25.21 -20.43 6.14
C GLY A 113 -23.69 -20.27 6.12
N MET A 114 -23.21 -19.02 6.24
CA MET A 114 -21.80 -18.67 6.30
C MET A 114 -21.27 -18.78 7.73
N LYS A 115 -20.00 -19.15 7.90
CA LYS A 115 -19.36 -19.10 9.23
C LYS A 115 -19.00 -17.66 9.60
N ARG A 116 -19.43 -17.20 10.78
CA ARG A 116 -18.89 -15.97 11.39
C ARG A 116 -17.46 -16.21 11.85
N VAL A 117 -16.54 -15.34 11.45
CA VAL A 117 -15.20 -15.33 12.06
C VAL A 117 -15.32 -14.70 13.46
N ALA A 118 -15.07 -15.49 14.50
CA ALA A 118 -15.22 -15.05 15.88
C ALA A 118 -14.11 -14.08 16.30
N LYS A 119 -14.31 -13.41 17.45
CA LYS A 119 -13.27 -12.57 18.06
C LYS A 119 -12.07 -13.45 18.42
N GLY A 120 -10.86 -13.05 18.01
CA GLY A 120 -9.63 -13.82 18.19
C GLY A 120 -9.38 -14.92 17.15
N GLU A 121 -10.36 -15.22 16.27
CA GLU A 121 -10.14 -16.13 15.14
C GLU A 121 -9.54 -15.38 13.93
N GLU A 122 -8.79 -16.14 13.15
CA GLU A 122 -8.20 -15.71 11.89
C GLU A 122 -8.75 -16.57 10.75
N GLU A 123 -9.10 -15.94 9.63
CA GLU A 123 -9.57 -16.62 8.43
C GLU A 123 -8.59 -16.43 7.27
N ARG A 124 -8.38 -17.49 6.48
CA ARG A 124 -7.42 -17.44 5.38
C ARG A 124 -8.10 -16.94 4.11
N PHE A 125 -7.72 -15.75 3.67
CA PHE A 125 -8.15 -15.15 2.42
C PHE A 125 -6.94 -14.83 1.52
N LEU A 126 -6.92 -15.38 0.29
CA LEU A 126 -5.84 -15.17 -0.69
C LEU A 126 -4.42 -15.45 -0.16
N GLY A 127 -4.28 -16.41 0.76
CA GLY A 127 -2.99 -16.76 1.37
C GLY A 127 -2.59 -15.86 2.56
N MET A 128 -3.46 -14.95 2.96
CA MET A 128 -3.31 -14.09 4.13
C MET A 128 -4.34 -14.47 5.21
N LEU A 129 -3.96 -14.45 6.48
CA LEU A 129 -4.87 -14.49 7.60
C LEU A 129 -5.42 -13.10 7.86
N ILE A 130 -6.74 -13.02 7.99
CA ILE A 130 -7.50 -11.79 8.25
C ILE A 130 -8.33 -12.02 9.51
N SER A 131 -8.39 -11.00 10.36
CA SER A 131 -9.13 -11.00 11.63
C SER A 131 -9.82 -9.66 11.84
N LEU A 132 -10.86 -9.64 12.68
CA LEU A 132 -11.51 -8.40 13.13
C LEU A 132 -10.64 -7.57 14.09
N GLN A 133 -9.58 -8.17 14.64
CA GLN A 133 -8.66 -7.54 15.59
C GLN A 133 -7.26 -7.41 15.00
N ILE A 134 -6.56 -6.34 15.38
CA ILE A 134 -5.17 -6.04 14.98
C ILE A 134 -4.16 -6.77 15.90
N GLU A 135 -4.60 -7.77 16.66
CA GLU A 135 -3.73 -8.49 17.61
C GLU A 135 -2.68 -9.35 16.88
N ALA A 136 -1.77 -9.95 17.65
CA ALA A 136 -0.60 -10.66 17.11
C ALA A 136 -1.02 -11.82 16.20
N SER A 137 -0.86 -11.63 14.89
CA SER A 137 -1.26 -12.63 13.90
C SER A 137 -0.44 -13.90 13.99
N SER A 138 -1.05 -15.07 13.82
CA SER A 138 -0.32 -16.36 13.79
C SER A 138 0.51 -16.55 12.50
N GLN A 139 0.35 -15.62 11.54
CA GLN A 139 1.03 -15.60 10.24
C GLN A 139 2.53 -15.82 10.29
N GLY A 140 3.21 -15.17 11.24
CA GLY A 140 4.65 -15.29 11.37
C GLY A 140 5.10 -16.73 11.68
N LEU A 141 4.33 -17.43 12.51
CA LEU A 141 4.59 -18.83 12.86
C LEU A 141 4.35 -19.75 11.66
N LEU A 142 3.26 -19.57 10.92
CA LEU A 142 2.97 -20.35 9.71
C LEU A 142 4.08 -20.20 8.66
N LEU A 143 4.56 -18.98 8.44
CA LEU A 143 5.66 -18.72 7.52
C LEU A 143 6.96 -19.40 7.97
N GLN A 144 7.30 -19.35 9.25
CA GLN A 144 8.46 -20.07 9.79
C GLN A 144 8.35 -21.58 9.57
N GLN A 145 7.18 -22.17 9.84
CA GLN A 145 6.94 -23.60 9.63
C GLN A 145 7.08 -23.98 8.16
N ARG A 146 6.54 -23.18 7.23
CA ARG A 146 6.67 -23.43 5.77
C ARG A 146 8.12 -23.35 5.30
N ILE A 147 8.89 -22.38 5.79
CA ILE A 147 10.33 -22.28 5.51
C ILE A 147 11.09 -23.48 6.07
N ALA A 148 10.82 -23.86 7.33
CA ALA A 148 11.46 -25.01 7.96
C ALA A 148 11.15 -26.31 7.21
N ALA A 149 9.90 -26.52 6.78
CA ALA A 149 9.51 -27.68 5.98
C ALA A 149 10.23 -27.70 4.63
N ARG A 150 10.28 -26.56 3.93
CA ARG A 150 11.00 -26.43 2.65
C ARG A 150 12.50 -26.67 2.81
N LEU A 151 13.08 -26.20 3.92
CA LEU A 151 14.48 -26.42 4.27
C LEU A 151 14.83 -27.89 4.49
N ARG A 152 13.94 -28.68 5.10
CA ARG A 152 14.16 -30.12 5.28
C ARG A 152 14.28 -30.84 3.94
N ILE A 153 13.44 -30.47 2.97
CA ILE A 153 13.48 -31.04 1.61
C ILE A 153 14.79 -30.70 0.91
N TRP A 154 15.23 -29.44 0.96
CA TRP A 154 16.49 -29.05 0.32
C TRP A 154 17.74 -29.47 1.11
N GLY A 155 17.62 -29.69 2.41
CA GLY A 155 18.70 -30.17 3.27
C GLY A 155 19.12 -31.61 2.99
N SER A 156 18.21 -32.43 2.42
CA SER A 156 18.52 -33.79 1.98
C SER A 156 19.24 -33.84 0.63
N ALA A 157 19.22 -32.75 -0.17
CA ALA A 157 19.93 -32.68 -1.44
C ALA A 157 21.45 -32.66 -1.23
N TRP A 158 22.13 -33.74 -1.61
CA TRP A 158 23.53 -33.99 -1.28
C TRP A 158 24.56 -33.25 -2.16
N HIS A 159 24.15 -32.79 -3.34
CA HIS A 159 25.04 -32.23 -4.36
C HIS A 159 25.08 -30.68 -4.36
N LEU A 160 24.48 -30.01 -3.37
CA LEU A 160 24.45 -28.55 -3.34
C LEU A 160 25.73 -27.95 -2.77
N SER A 161 26.47 -27.22 -3.61
CA SER A 161 27.59 -26.38 -3.19
C SER A 161 27.11 -25.25 -2.25
N LEU A 162 28.04 -24.54 -1.59
CA LEU A 162 27.68 -23.36 -0.79
C LEU A 162 26.95 -22.28 -1.61
N ILE A 163 27.41 -22.05 -2.84
CA ILE A 163 26.79 -21.13 -3.80
C ILE A 163 25.39 -21.62 -4.19
N GLY A 164 25.25 -22.92 -4.45
CA GLY A 164 23.95 -23.53 -4.76
C GLY A 164 22.96 -23.40 -3.60
N ARG A 165 23.42 -23.59 -2.35
CA ARG A 165 22.58 -23.39 -1.16
C ARG A 165 22.15 -21.93 -0.98
N ALA A 166 23.03 -20.96 -1.24
CA ALA A 166 22.63 -19.55 -1.22
C ALA A 166 21.59 -19.23 -2.30
N LEU A 167 21.72 -19.79 -3.50
CA LEU A 167 20.72 -19.67 -4.56
C LEU A 167 19.36 -20.26 -4.15
N VAL A 168 19.35 -21.47 -3.58
CA VAL A 168 18.14 -22.11 -3.06
C VAL A 168 17.51 -21.27 -1.94
N ALA A 169 18.31 -20.68 -1.06
CA ALA A 169 17.81 -19.81 -0.01
C ALA A 169 17.04 -18.62 -0.59
N ASN A 170 17.59 -17.96 -1.60
CA ASN A 170 16.93 -16.84 -2.27
C ASN A 170 15.68 -17.25 -3.06
N ALA A 171 15.80 -18.28 -3.91
CA ALA A 171 14.78 -18.63 -4.89
C ALA A 171 13.64 -19.46 -4.30
N ALA A 172 13.92 -20.32 -3.31
CA ALA A 172 12.93 -21.28 -2.80
C ALA A 172 12.50 -21.01 -1.35
N LEU A 173 13.36 -20.43 -0.51
CA LEU A 173 13.04 -20.21 0.91
C LEU A 173 12.45 -18.82 1.12
N PHE A 174 13.20 -17.78 0.76
CA PHE A 174 12.73 -16.43 0.99
C PHE A 174 11.54 -16.05 0.09
N SER A 175 11.40 -16.68 -1.08
CA SER A 175 10.23 -16.50 -1.95
C SER A 175 8.90 -16.79 -1.26
N ILE A 176 8.89 -17.66 -0.24
CA ILE A 176 7.70 -17.96 0.59
C ILE A 176 7.24 -16.70 1.37
N LEU A 177 8.17 -15.83 1.74
CA LEU A 177 7.87 -14.62 2.53
C LEU A 177 7.29 -13.52 1.67
N TRP A 178 7.79 -13.36 0.44
CA TRP A 178 7.66 -12.11 -0.31
C TRP A 178 6.24 -11.67 -0.58
N PHE A 179 5.31 -12.61 -0.75
CA PHE A 179 3.89 -12.28 -0.90
C PHE A 179 3.32 -11.66 0.39
N VAL A 180 3.50 -12.32 1.54
CA VAL A 180 2.96 -11.86 2.83
C VAL A 180 3.65 -10.58 3.30
N THR A 181 4.97 -10.49 3.14
CA THR A 181 5.74 -9.31 3.54
C THR A 181 5.52 -8.09 2.64
N THR A 182 4.70 -8.20 1.58
CA THR A 182 4.25 -7.00 0.87
C THR A 182 3.30 -6.16 1.71
N VAL A 183 2.53 -6.77 2.62
CA VAL A 183 1.46 -6.11 3.38
C VAL A 183 1.67 -6.15 4.90
N ILE A 184 2.60 -6.98 5.39
CA ILE A 184 2.91 -7.13 6.82
C ILE A 184 4.39 -6.81 7.09
N GLU A 185 4.66 -6.14 8.22
CA GLU A 185 6.03 -5.96 8.73
C GLU A 185 6.59 -7.28 9.26
N LEU A 186 7.79 -7.64 8.81
CA LEU A 186 8.49 -8.79 9.34
C LEU A 186 9.00 -8.47 10.76
N ALA A 187 8.40 -9.08 11.78
CA ALA A 187 8.83 -8.89 13.16
C ALA A 187 10.30 -9.31 13.37
N ASP A 188 11.05 -8.56 14.17
CA ASP A 188 12.49 -8.81 14.38
C ASP A 188 12.79 -10.22 14.89
N GLY A 189 11.96 -10.75 15.79
CA GLY A 189 12.08 -12.12 16.29
C GLY A 189 11.95 -13.16 15.17
N MET A 190 11.04 -12.92 14.23
CA MET A 190 10.83 -13.78 13.07
C MET A 190 11.98 -13.66 12.07
N ALA A 191 12.44 -12.45 11.77
CA ALA A 191 13.61 -12.23 10.92
C ALA A 191 14.85 -12.95 11.47
N ARG A 192 15.10 -12.85 12.78
CA ARG A 192 16.20 -13.57 13.46
C ARG A 192 16.05 -15.09 13.36
N ALA A 193 14.84 -15.62 13.57
CA ALA A 193 14.59 -17.05 13.45
C ALA A 193 14.83 -17.57 12.03
N ILE A 194 14.35 -16.84 11.01
CA ILE A 194 14.57 -17.17 9.60
C ILE A 194 16.06 -17.11 9.25
N ARG A 195 16.76 -16.03 9.67
CA ARG A 195 18.22 -15.90 9.47
C ARG A 195 18.95 -17.08 10.09
N LYS A 196 18.59 -17.51 11.31
CA LYS A 196 19.19 -18.69 11.96
C LYS A 196 18.95 -19.98 11.17
N LEU A 197 17.73 -20.18 10.66
CA LEU A 197 17.40 -21.35 9.82
C LEU A 197 18.22 -21.37 8.52
N VAL A 198 18.34 -20.24 7.85
CA VAL A 198 19.14 -20.11 6.61
C VAL A 198 20.63 -20.29 6.89
N ALA A 199 21.17 -19.71 7.95
CA ALA A 199 22.57 -19.92 8.34
C ALA A 199 22.86 -21.41 8.60
N ARG A 200 21.97 -22.11 9.31
CA ARG A 200 22.10 -23.55 9.52
C ARG A 200 22.12 -24.30 8.18
N PHE A 201 21.21 -23.98 7.26
CA PHE A 201 21.19 -24.59 5.93
C PHE A 201 22.48 -24.36 5.14
N LEU A 202 23.01 -23.14 5.18
CA LEU A 202 24.25 -22.77 4.48
C LEU A 202 25.50 -23.45 5.05
N TRP A 203 25.56 -23.75 6.34
CA TRP A 203 26.77 -24.30 6.95
C TRP A 203 26.68 -25.78 7.31
N LYS A 204 25.50 -26.25 7.72
CA LYS A 204 25.25 -27.62 8.16
C LYS A 204 23.80 -28.06 7.81
N PRO A 205 23.51 -28.31 6.52
CA PRO A 205 22.15 -28.51 6.00
C PRO A 205 21.45 -29.76 6.53
N ARG A 206 22.23 -30.76 6.96
CA ARG A 206 21.74 -32.03 7.52
C ARG A 206 21.64 -32.06 9.04
N ALA A 207 22.07 -30.99 9.71
CA ALA A 207 21.97 -30.91 11.17
C ALA A 207 20.51 -30.94 11.62
N GLN A 208 20.22 -31.77 12.62
CA GLN A 208 18.96 -31.70 13.33
C GLN A 208 18.81 -30.34 14.04
N SER A 209 17.58 -30.00 14.43
CA SER A 209 17.30 -28.72 15.10
C SER A 209 18.05 -28.54 16.43
N THR A 210 18.36 -29.65 17.10
CA THR A 210 19.08 -29.77 18.37
C THR A 210 20.59 -29.67 18.22
N GLU A 211 21.13 -29.88 17.02
CA GLU A 211 22.56 -29.80 16.78
C GLU A 211 23.04 -28.36 16.63
N SER A 212 24.21 -28.10 17.21
CA SER A 212 24.95 -26.85 16.99
C SER A 212 25.54 -26.81 15.57
N PHE A 213 25.70 -25.60 15.07
CA PHE A 213 26.40 -25.30 13.83
C PHE A 213 27.24 -24.04 14.01
N ILE A 214 28.33 -23.94 13.26
CA ILE A 214 29.21 -22.76 13.28
C ILE A 214 28.98 -22.00 11.98
N SER A 215 28.70 -20.70 12.09
CA SER A 215 28.66 -19.81 10.93
C SER A 215 30.07 -19.33 10.63
N LYS A 216 30.69 -19.83 9.55
CA LYS A 216 32.07 -19.45 9.19
C LYS A 216 32.19 -17.99 8.74
N VAL A 217 31.12 -17.45 8.16
CA VAL A 217 31.02 -16.06 7.72
C VAL A 217 29.68 -15.49 8.20
N ALA A 218 29.65 -14.21 8.55
CA ALA A 218 28.43 -13.53 8.95
C ALA A 218 27.43 -13.44 7.78
N LEU A 219 26.14 -13.63 8.06
CA LEU A 219 25.10 -13.54 7.01
C LEU A 219 25.05 -12.17 6.33
N ASP A 220 25.36 -11.10 7.08
CA ASP A 220 25.39 -9.75 6.50
C ASP A 220 26.52 -9.62 5.46
N THR A 221 27.66 -10.29 5.67
CA THR A 221 28.73 -10.38 4.66
C THR A 221 28.30 -11.22 3.46
N LEU A 222 27.56 -12.31 3.68
CA LEU A 222 27.03 -13.13 2.59
C LEU A 222 25.95 -12.41 1.76
N SER A 223 25.39 -11.31 2.28
CA SER A 223 24.38 -10.52 1.55
C SER A 223 24.95 -9.64 0.44
N PHE A 224 26.25 -9.36 0.46
CA PHE A 224 26.89 -8.57 -0.59
C PHE A 224 26.88 -9.31 -1.94
N PRO A 225 26.97 -8.56 -3.07
CA PRO A 225 27.19 -9.14 -4.39
C PRO A 225 28.44 -10.03 -4.43
N ARG A 226 28.50 -10.95 -5.40
CA ARG A 226 29.61 -11.90 -5.52
C ARG A 226 30.93 -11.21 -5.85
N GLU A 227 30.84 -10.14 -6.62
CA GLU A 227 31.95 -9.26 -7.01
C GLU A 227 32.59 -8.60 -5.78
N LYS A 228 31.83 -8.45 -4.69
CA LYS A 228 32.30 -7.92 -3.40
C LYS A 228 32.59 -9.02 -2.37
N GLY A 229 32.73 -10.28 -2.80
CA GLY A 229 33.05 -11.42 -1.93
C GLY A 229 31.87 -12.00 -1.15
N GLY A 230 30.64 -11.57 -1.44
CA GLY A 230 29.42 -12.15 -0.85
C GLY A 230 28.82 -13.29 -1.68
N LEU A 231 27.60 -13.72 -1.33
CA LEU A 231 26.83 -14.74 -2.06
C LEU A 231 25.54 -14.18 -2.67
N GLY A 232 25.30 -12.87 -2.56
CA GLY A 232 24.06 -12.23 -2.98
C GLY A 232 22.84 -12.67 -2.18
N LEU A 233 23.03 -13.08 -0.92
CA LEU A 233 21.93 -13.53 -0.08
C LEU A 233 20.99 -12.36 0.25
N VAL A 234 19.69 -12.52 0.01
CA VAL A 234 18.74 -11.45 0.29
C VAL A 234 18.59 -11.25 1.80
N GLU A 235 18.70 -10.01 2.27
CA GLU A 235 18.41 -9.64 3.65
C GLU A 235 16.89 -9.43 3.81
N PRO A 236 16.16 -10.30 4.56
CA PRO A 236 14.71 -10.29 4.57
C PRO A 236 14.09 -9.00 5.12
N THR A 237 14.71 -8.39 6.14
CA THR A 237 14.20 -7.17 6.77
C THR A 237 14.32 -5.99 5.81
N ARG A 238 15.48 -5.79 5.18
CA ARG A 238 15.70 -4.73 4.18
C ARG A 238 14.73 -4.90 3.00
N LYS A 239 14.56 -6.12 2.49
CA LYS A 239 13.60 -6.37 1.41
C LYS A 239 12.16 -6.10 1.82
N ASN A 240 11.73 -6.52 3.01
CA ASN A 240 10.39 -6.21 3.52
C ASN A 240 10.18 -4.70 3.64
N GLN A 241 11.14 -3.96 4.20
CA GLN A 241 11.02 -2.51 4.29
C GLN A 241 10.92 -1.86 2.90
N ALA A 242 11.71 -2.31 1.92
CA ALA A 242 11.59 -1.86 0.54
C ALA A 242 10.21 -2.19 -0.07
N GLN A 243 9.66 -3.38 0.18
CA GLN A 243 8.31 -3.75 -0.25
C GLN A 243 7.23 -2.85 0.38
N LEU A 244 7.37 -2.49 1.66
CA LEU A 244 6.45 -1.58 2.33
C LEU A 244 6.50 -0.17 1.71
N LEU A 245 7.67 0.32 1.29
CA LEU A 245 7.79 1.59 0.57
C LEU A 245 7.05 1.61 -0.77
N ILE A 246 6.90 0.46 -1.44
CA ILE A 246 6.20 0.38 -2.73
C ILE A 246 4.76 0.89 -2.59
N TRP A 247 4.12 0.76 -1.42
CA TRP A 247 2.79 1.32 -1.19
C TRP A 247 2.75 2.83 -1.27
N VAL A 248 3.79 3.50 -0.75
CA VAL A 248 3.94 4.96 -0.86
C VAL A 248 4.16 5.36 -2.32
N LYS A 249 5.01 4.61 -3.04
CA LYS A 249 5.22 4.82 -4.49
C LYS A 249 3.92 4.65 -5.27
N LYS A 250 3.15 3.59 -5.00
CA LYS A 250 1.86 3.32 -5.63
C LYS A 250 0.88 4.45 -5.35
N ALA A 251 0.75 4.88 -4.09
CA ALA A 251 -0.16 5.97 -3.73
C ALA A 251 0.22 7.29 -4.41
N ALA A 252 1.52 7.62 -4.50
CA ALA A 252 1.99 8.84 -5.12
C ALA A 252 1.88 8.83 -6.67
N GLY A 253 2.06 7.67 -7.30
CA GLY A 253 2.10 7.51 -8.75
C GLY A 253 0.76 7.22 -9.43
N LEU A 254 -0.33 7.05 -8.67
CA LEU A 254 -1.64 6.76 -9.25
C LEU A 254 -2.29 8.04 -9.80
N GLY A 255 -2.63 8.00 -11.09
CA GLY A 255 -3.44 9.02 -11.76
C GLY A 255 -4.92 8.93 -11.37
N GLU A 256 -5.41 7.71 -11.13
CA GLU A 256 -6.81 7.40 -10.76
C GLU A 256 -6.93 6.96 -9.30
N SER A 257 -8.03 7.34 -8.66
CA SER A 257 -8.27 7.03 -7.25
C SER A 257 -8.80 5.60 -7.07
N GLU A 258 -7.88 4.66 -6.87
CA GLU A 258 -8.18 3.29 -6.45
C GLU A 258 -8.88 3.24 -5.06
N HIS A 259 -9.75 2.25 -4.84
CA HIS A 259 -10.51 2.12 -3.58
C HIS A 259 -9.60 2.04 -2.33
N TRP A 260 -8.44 1.40 -2.46
CA TRP A 260 -7.50 1.25 -1.33
C TRP A 260 -6.80 2.57 -0.99
N VAL A 261 -6.55 3.44 -1.97
CA VAL A 261 -6.02 4.80 -1.76
C VAL A 261 -7.08 5.63 -1.05
N ALA A 262 -8.32 5.59 -1.52
CA ALA A 262 -9.41 6.34 -0.89
C ALA A 262 -9.68 5.89 0.56
N LEU A 263 -9.53 4.59 0.84
CA LEU A 263 -9.61 4.03 2.19
C LEU A 263 -8.42 4.48 3.06
N ALA A 264 -7.21 4.49 2.51
CA ALA A 264 -6.03 4.99 3.18
C ALA A 264 -6.19 6.45 3.60
N GLU A 265 -6.65 7.29 2.68
CA GLU A 265 -6.91 8.69 2.93
C GLU A 265 -7.97 8.87 4.01
N ARG A 266 -9.07 8.11 3.97
CA ARG A 266 -10.09 8.16 5.02
C ARG A 266 -9.52 7.82 6.41
N ILE A 267 -8.71 6.78 6.51
CA ILE A 267 -8.09 6.34 7.78
C ILE A 267 -7.11 7.41 8.29
N LEU A 268 -6.16 7.82 7.46
CA LEU A 268 -5.10 8.76 7.85
C LEU A 268 -5.64 10.18 8.11
N MET A 269 -6.62 10.62 7.33
CA MET A 269 -7.35 11.88 7.56
C MET A 269 -7.99 11.89 8.95
N GLY A 270 -8.65 10.79 9.34
CA GLY A 270 -9.24 10.64 10.68
C GLY A 270 -8.18 10.65 11.79
N GLU A 271 -7.08 9.93 11.63
CA GLU A 271 -6.00 9.87 12.63
C GLU A 271 -5.30 11.23 12.83
N TRP A 272 -5.11 12.00 11.76
CA TRP A 272 -4.44 13.30 11.80
C TRP A 272 -5.38 14.49 12.01
N LYS A 273 -6.71 14.25 11.91
CA LYS A 273 -7.78 15.24 11.99
C LYS A 273 -7.66 16.29 10.88
N LEU A 274 -7.41 15.85 9.65
CA LEU A 274 -7.34 16.72 8.48
C LEU A 274 -8.75 17.02 7.95
N SER A 275 -8.93 18.18 7.32
CA SER A 275 -10.21 18.58 6.72
C SER A 275 -10.44 18.02 5.32
N ARG A 276 -9.36 17.68 4.58
CA ARG A 276 -9.44 17.18 3.20
C ARG A 276 -8.65 15.88 3.01
N PRO A 277 -9.16 14.93 2.20
CA PRO A 277 -8.45 13.69 1.86
C PRO A 277 -7.15 13.92 1.08
N LYS A 278 -7.13 14.85 0.12
CA LYS A 278 -5.95 15.14 -0.72
C LYS A 278 -4.71 15.60 0.06
N ASP A 279 -4.90 16.11 1.27
CA ASP A 279 -3.82 16.59 2.14
C ASP A 279 -3.09 15.45 2.85
N VAL A 280 -3.65 14.24 2.86
CA VAL A 280 -3.08 13.07 3.53
C VAL A 280 -1.68 12.77 3.02
N TRP A 281 -1.47 12.74 1.71
CA TRP A 281 -0.16 12.39 1.14
C TRP A 281 0.88 13.47 1.44
N ALA A 282 0.52 14.75 1.33
CA ALA A 282 1.37 15.86 1.76
C ALA A 282 1.80 15.71 3.24
N CYS A 283 0.84 15.42 4.13
CA CYS A 283 1.11 15.18 5.55
C CYS A 283 1.94 13.92 5.77
N PHE A 284 1.75 12.87 4.98
CA PHE A 284 2.53 11.63 5.07
C PHE A 284 4.03 11.90 4.84
N PHE A 285 4.36 12.84 3.96
CA PHE A 285 5.74 13.24 3.68
C PHE A 285 6.33 14.21 4.70
N MET A 286 5.51 14.99 5.39
CA MET A 286 5.93 15.93 6.44
C MET A 286 6.53 15.20 7.67
N PRO A 287 7.82 15.44 8.03
CA PRO A 287 8.40 14.97 9.30
C PRO A 287 7.51 15.12 10.55
N SER A 288 6.78 16.22 10.71
CA SER A 288 5.98 16.46 11.93
C SER A 288 4.81 15.52 12.10
N PHE A 289 4.12 15.15 11.02
CA PHE A 289 3.04 14.16 11.07
C PHE A 289 3.56 12.73 11.23
N ARG A 290 4.79 12.46 10.77
CA ARG A 290 5.46 11.17 10.93
C ARG A 290 5.98 10.90 12.34
N LYS A 291 6.05 11.90 13.24
CA LYS A 291 6.55 11.67 14.62
C LYS A 291 5.60 10.80 15.46
N LYS A 292 4.29 10.92 15.22
CA LYS A 292 3.28 10.19 15.97
C LYS A 292 3.08 8.78 15.37
N ARG A 293 2.99 7.77 16.24
CA ARG A 293 2.62 6.40 15.87
C ARG A 293 1.17 6.38 15.34
N LEU A 294 0.95 5.69 14.23
CA LEU A 294 -0.38 5.48 13.66
C LEU A 294 -1.09 4.32 14.38
N CYS A 295 -2.42 4.40 14.46
CA CYS A 295 -3.24 3.32 15.03
C CYS A 295 -3.43 2.18 14.03
N SER A 296 -3.44 2.48 12.73
CA SER A 296 -3.53 1.48 11.66
C SER A 296 -2.37 0.48 11.68
N GLY A 297 -2.70 -0.81 11.84
CA GLY A 297 -1.73 -1.90 11.77
C GLY A 297 -1.05 -2.06 10.39
N PHE A 298 -1.68 -1.56 9.34
CA PHE A 298 -1.15 -1.57 7.97
C PHE A 298 -0.25 -0.35 7.68
N TRP A 299 -0.72 0.87 8.02
CA TRP A 299 0.00 2.10 7.69
C TRP A 299 1.16 2.42 8.64
N GLU A 300 1.14 1.95 9.88
CA GLU A 300 2.22 2.18 10.84
C GLU A 300 3.57 1.58 10.38
N PRO A 301 3.64 0.30 9.95
CA PRO A 301 4.85 -0.24 9.31
C PRO A 301 5.34 0.55 8.10
N ILE A 302 4.43 0.97 7.22
CA ILE A 302 4.77 1.72 6.00
C ILE A 302 5.36 3.08 6.36
N ARG A 303 4.75 3.80 7.32
CA ARG A 303 5.27 5.06 7.85
C ARG A 303 6.67 4.87 8.43
N ARG A 304 6.91 3.79 9.19
CA ARG A 304 8.22 3.50 9.79
C ARG A 304 9.27 3.19 8.73
N ALA A 305 8.94 2.38 7.72
CA ALA A 305 9.80 2.10 6.59
C ALA A 305 10.17 3.40 5.84
N TRP A 306 9.17 4.25 5.58
CA TRP A 306 9.39 5.55 4.94
C TRP A 306 10.27 6.48 5.76
N LYS A 307 10.10 6.54 7.09
CA LYS A 307 10.97 7.35 7.96
C LYS A 307 12.44 6.94 7.88
N ARG A 308 12.74 5.65 7.67
CA ARG A 308 14.11 5.12 7.59
C ARG A 308 14.79 5.38 6.24
N MET A 309 14.01 5.49 5.17
CA MET A 309 14.50 5.52 3.78
C MET A 309 13.89 6.69 2.98
N SER A 310 13.55 7.78 3.65
CA SER A 310 13.00 8.97 3.00
C SER A 310 14.03 9.50 1.99
N PRO A 311 13.64 9.78 0.73
CA PRO A 311 14.55 10.39 -0.24
C PRO A 311 14.97 11.79 0.25
N ASN A 312 16.23 12.14 -0.02
CA ASN A 312 16.82 13.43 0.38
C ASN A 312 16.82 14.49 -0.74
N SER A 313 16.49 14.12 -1.98
CA SER A 313 16.69 14.96 -3.17
C SER A 313 15.43 15.71 -3.54
N GLN A 314 15.33 17.03 -3.27
CA GLN A 314 14.27 17.89 -3.79
C GLN A 314 14.65 18.46 -5.16
N SER A 315 13.76 18.33 -6.13
CA SER A 315 13.88 19.00 -7.42
C SER A 315 13.28 20.40 -7.34
N THR A 316 13.97 21.40 -7.89
CA THR A 316 13.43 22.75 -8.05
C THR A 316 12.23 22.73 -9.01
N PRO A 317 11.09 23.36 -8.66
CA PRO A 317 9.93 23.39 -9.53
C PRO A 317 10.23 24.23 -10.77
N THR A 318 9.77 23.76 -11.93
CA THR A 318 10.00 24.36 -13.25
C THR A 318 8.71 24.74 -13.96
N THR A 319 7.57 24.20 -13.52
CA THR A 319 6.24 24.47 -14.09
C THR A 319 5.33 25.10 -13.05
N LYS A 320 4.27 25.78 -13.50
CA LYS A 320 3.23 26.33 -12.62
C LYS A 320 2.61 25.27 -11.72
N GLU A 321 2.31 24.10 -12.26
CA GLU A 321 1.74 22.98 -11.48
C GLU A 321 2.72 22.46 -10.42
N GLU A 322 4.02 22.39 -10.73
CA GLU A 322 5.05 21.98 -9.76
C GLU A 322 5.18 22.98 -8.63
N VAL A 323 5.13 24.29 -8.92
CA VAL A 323 5.12 25.34 -7.90
C VAL A 323 3.88 25.23 -7.03
N LEU A 324 2.69 25.11 -7.63
CA LEU A 324 1.41 25.01 -6.89
C LEU A 324 1.34 23.79 -5.97
N ASN A 325 2.03 22.70 -6.33
CA ASN A 325 2.11 21.49 -5.53
C ASN A 325 3.14 21.55 -4.38
N GLN A 326 3.98 22.59 -4.33
CA GLN A 326 4.96 22.75 -3.25
C GLN A 326 4.27 22.90 -1.89
N LEU A 327 4.86 22.27 -0.87
CA LEU A 327 4.39 22.37 0.51
C LEU A 327 4.74 23.73 1.10
N LEU A 328 3.83 24.30 1.90
CA LEU A 328 4.05 25.55 2.63
C LEU A 328 4.83 25.33 3.93
N PHE A 329 4.72 24.13 4.50
CA PHE A 329 5.33 23.76 5.77
C PHE A 329 6.36 22.66 5.57
N GLU A 330 7.42 22.70 6.36
CA GLU A 330 8.57 21.78 6.31
C GLU A 330 9.23 21.71 4.93
N ASN A 331 9.13 22.82 4.18
CA ASN A 331 9.80 23.03 2.91
C ASN A 331 11.11 23.78 3.16
N PRO A 332 12.27 23.25 2.73
CA PRO A 332 13.56 23.89 2.98
C PRO A 332 13.76 25.21 2.21
N VAL A 333 12.92 25.50 1.22
CA VAL A 333 12.98 26.76 0.46
C VAL A 333 12.04 27.82 1.04
N VAL A 334 10.93 27.41 1.68
CA VAL A 334 9.99 28.32 2.36
C VAL A 334 10.41 28.45 3.83
N VAL A 335 11.26 29.44 4.09
CA VAL A 335 11.90 29.65 5.41
C VAL A 335 11.56 31.01 5.98
N ASP A 336 11.56 31.12 7.30
CA ASP A 336 11.40 32.40 7.99
C ASP A 336 12.68 33.26 7.92
N SER A 337 12.62 34.45 8.52
CA SER A 337 13.75 35.38 8.60
C SER A 337 15.00 34.81 9.30
N SER A 338 14.88 33.69 10.01
CA SER A 338 16.00 32.98 10.64
C SER A 338 16.50 31.80 9.79
N HIS A 339 16.09 31.72 8.52
CA HIS A 339 16.36 30.60 7.60
C HIS A 339 15.87 29.24 8.12
N THR A 340 14.81 29.23 8.93
CA THR A 340 14.21 27.99 9.43
C THR A 340 12.89 27.68 8.72
N PRO A 341 12.66 26.43 8.26
CA PRO A 341 11.40 26.05 7.65
C PRO A 341 10.23 26.16 8.63
N PHE A 342 9.07 26.63 8.15
CA PHE A 342 7.85 26.65 8.95
C PHE A 342 7.43 25.23 9.34
N LEU A 343 7.47 24.89 10.62
CA LEU A 343 7.14 23.54 11.08
C LEU A 343 5.63 23.30 11.13
N ALA A 344 5.21 22.12 10.67
CA ALA A 344 3.84 21.63 10.83
C ALA A 344 3.64 20.88 12.17
N ASP A 345 4.31 21.31 13.23
CA ASP A 345 4.18 20.72 14.56
C ASP A 345 3.12 21.45 15.42
N GLY A 346 2.86 20.90 16.61
CA GLY A 346 1.89 21.45 17.55
C GLY A 346 2.53 22.10 18.76
N LYS A 347 3.79 22.55 18.68
CA LYS A 347 4.45 23.22 19.80
C LYS A 347 3.85 24.61 20.04
N PRO A 348 3.86 25.11 21.29
CA PRO A 348 3.44 26.47 21.60
C PRO A 348 4.14 27.49 20.69
N GLY A 349 3.38 28.40 20.08
CA GLY A 349 3.90 29.40 19.15
C GLY A 349 3.99 28.97 17.67
N THR A 350 3.78 27.68 17.37
CA THR A 350 3.67 27.22 15.96
C THR A 350 2.21 27.20 15.51
N PHE A 351 1.98 27.57 14.25
CA PHE A 351 0.64 27.58 13.64
C PHE A 351 0.44 26.47 12.61
N GLY A 352 1.53 25.86 12.12
CA GLY A 352 1.51 24.99 10.96
C GLY A 352 0.57 23.79 11.09
N ARG A 353 0.59 23.05 12.21
CA ARG A 353 -0.31 21.89 12.38
C ARG A 353 -1.79 22.29 12.35
N ALA A 354 -2.13 23.42 12.95
CA ALA A 354 -3.52 23.86 13.04
C ALA A 354 -4.03 24.44 11.71
N THR A 355 -3.12 25.01 10.92
CA THR A 355 -3.35 25.48 9.55
C THR A 355 -3.48 24.32 8.56
N VAL A 356 -2.58 23.34 8.62
CA VAL A 356 -2.63 22.11 7.80
C VAL A 356 -3.93 21.34 8.04
N ARG A 357 -4.35 21.17 9.30
CA ARG A 357 -5.63 20.51 9.64
C ARG A 357 -6.86 21.19 9.04
N ARG A 358 -6.78 22.47 8.72
CA ARG A 358 -7.86 23.25 8.11
C ARG A 358 -7.74 23.34 6.58
N GLY A 359 -6.76 22.67 5.97
CA GLY A 359 -6.66 22.55 4.52
C GLY A 359 -5.88 23.69 3.86
N VAL A 360 -4.89 24.25 4.56
CA VAL A 360 -3.87 25.13 3.98
C VAL A 360 -2.54 24.40 4.11
N VAL A 361 -2.09 23.78 3.03
CA VAL A 361 -0.98 22.81 3.02
C VAL A 361 0.01 23.11 1.89
N LYS A 362 -0.50 23.46 0.71
CA LYS A 362 0.26 23.67 -0.53
C LYS A 362 0.14 25.10 -1.05
N MET A 363 1.01 25.48 -1.99
CA MET A 363 0.94 26.76 -2.70
C MET A 363 -0.43 27.01 -3.36
N GLU A 364 -1.09 25.99 -3.91
CA GLU A 364 -2.46 26.10 -4.45
C GLU A 364 -3.52 26.52 -3.42
N ASP A 365 -3.27 26.36 -2.13
CA ASP A 365 -4.22 26.74 -1.09
C ASP A 365 -4.18 28.22 -0.73
N ILE A 366 -3.18 28.93 -1.27
CA ILE A 366 -2.83 30.30 -0.91
C ILE A 366 -2.70 31.20 -2.14
N TRP A 367 -2.43 30.62 -3.31
CA TRP A 367 -2.34 31.29 -4.60
C TRP A 367 -3.44 30.80 -5.54
N SER A 368 -4.10 31.74 -6.22
CA SER A 368 -5.17 31.46 -7.18
C SER A 368 -4.69 31.74 -8.60
N LEU A 369 -4.62 30.69 -9.43
CA LEU A 369 -4.32 30.82 -10.87
C LEU A 369 -5.33 31.72 -11.60
N PRO A 370 -6.67 31.60 -11.39
CA PRO A 370 -7.64 32.50 -12.03
C PRO A 370 -7.45 33.97 -11.67
N LEU A 371 -7.12 34.26 -10.40
CA LEU A 371 -6.89 35.63 -9.94
C LEU A 371 -5.48 36.13 -10.25
N ARG A 372 -4.57 35.23 -10.64
CA ARG A 372 -3.12 35.48 -10.79
C ARG A 372 -2.54 36.19 -9.58
N GLY A 373 -2.90 35.72 -8.39
CA GLY A 373 -2.53 36.37 -7.15
C GLY A 373 -2.95 35.58 -5.91
N TRP A 374 -2.63 36.15 -4.75
CA TRP A 374 -2.98 35.58 -3.46
C TRP A 374 -4.49 35.47 -3.28
N ILE A 375 -4.93 34.39 -2.66
CA ILE A 375 -6.32 34.24 -2.25
C ILE A 375 -6.66 35.35 -1.25
N PRO A 376 -7.81 36.04 -1.39
CA PRO A 376 -8.20 37.12 -0.49
C PRO A 376 -8.19 36.69 0.98
N LEU A 377 -7.60 37.52 1.85
CA LEU A 377 -7.45 37.23 3.28
C LEU A 377 -8.79 36.89 3.98
N ARG A 378 -9.91 37.45 3.52
CA ARG A 378 -11.25 37.12 4.00
C ARG A 378 -11.58 35.62 3.82
N GLU A 379 -11.23 35.04 2.69
CA GLU A 379 -11.50 33.63 2.35
C GLU A 379 -10.58 32.71 3.16
N LEU A 380 -9.32 33.11 3.31
CA LEU A 380 -8.38 32.40 4.16
C LEU A 380 -8.82 32.43 5.64
N LYS A 381 -9.26 33.58 6.16
CA LYS A 381 -9.78 33.69 7.54
C LYS A 381 -11.02 32.82 7.77
N LEU A 382 -11.89 32.68 6.77
CA LEU A 382 -13.02 31.77 6.83
C LEU A 382 -12.56 30.32 6.96
N LYS A 383 -11.56 29.88 6.16
CA LYS A 383 -10.96 28.55 6.31
C LYS A 383 -10.28 28.37 7.66
N LEU A 384 -9.57 29.38 8.15
CA LEU A 384 -8.77 29.35 9.37
C LEU A 384 -9.52 29.82 10.64
N ARG A 385 -10.85 29.79 10.61
CA ARG A 385 -11.69 30.29 11.71
C ARG A 385 -11.31 29.67 13.06
N GLY A 386 -11.20 30.53 14.07
CA GLY A 386 -10.81 30.15 15.44
C GLY A 386 -9.31 30.02 15.68
N LEU A 387 -8.46 30.32 14.69
CA LEU A 387 -7.03 30.55 14.92
C LEU A 387 -6.77 32.00 15.30
N GLN A 388 -5.81 32.19 16.21
CA GLN A 388 -5.30 33.48 16.61
C GLN A 388 -4.17 33.91 15.68
N ARG A 389 -3.99 35.23 15.51
CA ARG A 389 -2.89 35.84 14.73
C ARG A 389 -2.80 35.35 13.27
N THR A 390 -3.94 35.00 12.67
CA THR A 390 -3.99 34.47 11.30
C THR A 390 -3.41 35.43 10.26
N GLU A 391 -3.63 36.74 10.40
CA GLU A 391 -3.10 37.73 9.47
C GLU A 391 -1.57 37.83 9.54
N GLU A 392 -1.02 37.86 10.75
CA GLU A 392 0.41 37.92 10.95
C GLU A 392 1.11 36.67 10.43
N HIS A 393 0.58 35.48 10.76
CA HIS A 393 1.11 34.22 10.23
C HIS A 393 1.03 34.15 8.71
N TRP A 394 -0.01 34.75 8.12
CA TRP A 394 -0.20 34.82 6.69
C TRP A 394 0.85 35.71 6.01
N HIS A 395 1.04 36.94 6.51
CA HIS A 395 2.06 37.85 6.00
C HIS A 395 3.45 37.21 6.05
N ARG A 396 3.81 36.62 7.19
CA ARG A 396 5.08 35.89 7.36
C ARG A 396 5.27 34.77 6.35
N LEU A 397 4.18 34.09 5.96
CA LEU A 397 4.26 32.96 5.04
C LEU A 397 4.35 33.42 3.58
N ILE A 398 3.65 34.50 3.21
CA ILE A 398 3.78 35.13 1.89
C ILE A 398 5.19 35.68 1.68
N GLU A 399 5.73 36.40 2.67
CA GLU A 399 7.07 36.99 2.60
C GLU A 399 8.17 35.94 2.47
N ALA A 400 7.91 34.71 2.92
CA ALA A 400 8.81 33.58 2.82
C ALA A 400 8.73 32.82 1.49
N ILE A 401 7.78 33.15 0.60
CA ILE A 401 7.68 32.48 -0.70
C ILE A 401 8.80 33.00 -1.62
N PRO A 402 9.59 32.11 -2.26
CA PRO A 402 10.65 32.51 -3.16
C PRO A 402 10.13 33.34 -4.34
N LEU A 403 10.85 34.41 -4.70
CA LEU A 403 10.52 35.25 -5.84
C LEU A 403 10.50 34.44 -7.16
N GLU A 404 11.42 33.49 -7.31
CA GLU A 404 11.48 32.59 -8.48
C GLU A 404 10.16 31.84 -8.71
N TRP A 405 9.45 31.46 -7.64
CA TRP A 405 8.15 30.79 -7.76
C TRP A 405 7.06 31.74 -8.21
N LEU A 406 7.12 33.00 -7.76
CA LEU A 406 6.19 34.04 -8.19
C LEU A 406 6.41 34.41 -9.65
N ASP A 407 7.66 34.42 -10.12
CA ASP A 407 8.00 34.63 -11.53
C ASP A 407 7.43 33.52 -12.41
N ILE A 408 7.58 32.25 -12.00
CA ILE A 408 6.98 31.10 -12.70
C ILE A 408 5.45 31.18 -12.71
N LEU A 409 4.82 31.59 -11.60
CA LEU A 409 3.36 31.74 -11.51
C LEU A 409 2.83 32.98 -12.24
N GLY A 410 3.70 33.94 -12.53
CA GLY A 410 3.40 35.22 -13.15
C GLY A 410 2.90 35.11 -14.60
N PRO A 411 2.52 36.26 -15.20
CA PRO A 411 2.03 36.32 -16.57
C PRO A 411 3.10 35.91 -17.60
N ASP A 412 4.37 36.18 -17.31
CA ASP A 412 5.52 35.92 -18.20
C ASP A 412 6.11 34.50 -18.02
N GLY A 413 5.72 33.79 -16.95
CA GLY A 413 6.08 32.40 -16.75
C GLY A 413 5.39 31.52 -17.78
N ILE A 414 6.11 31.11 -18.82
CA ILE A 414 5.66 30.13 -19.81
C ILE A 414 6.20 28.77 -19.37
N ASP A 415 5.31 27.80 -19.16
CA ASP A 415 5.74 26.43 -18.86
C ASP A 415 6.64 25.92 -20.01
N PRO A 416 7.84 25.39 -19.72
CA PRO A 416 8.76 24.93 -20.76
C PRO A 416 8.08 23.93 -21.70
N THR A 417 8.22 24.15 -23.00
CA THR A 417 7.48 23.46 -24.05
C THR A 417 7.98 22.03 -24.29
N SER A 418 7.82 21.12 -23.31
CA SER A 418 8.00 19.68 -23.54
C SER A 418 7.58 18.83 -22.34
N THR A 419 6.31 18.39 -22.24
CA THR A 419 5.97 17.10 -21.57
C THR A 419 4.56 16.53 -21.88
N MET A 420 3.93 16.83 -23.02
CA MET A 420 2.70 16.08 -23.41
C MET A 420 2.96 14.90 -24.37
N SER A 421 4.18 14.72 -24.88
CA SER A 421 4.48 13.73 -25.92
C SER A 421 5.47 12.62 -25.54
N GLN A 422 5.86 12.49 -24.27
CA GLN A 422 6.67 11.36 -23.80
C GLN A 422 6.03 10.68 -22.58
N ILE A 423 5.01 9.86 -22.83
CA ILE A 423 4.69 8.73 -21.95
C ILE A 423 4.91 7.47 -22.78
N ARG A 424 6.02 6.77 -22.51
CA ARG A 424 6.18 5.30 -22.55
C ARG A 424 7.65 4.93 -22.32
N ASN A 425 8.12 5.11 -21.09
CA ASN A 425 9.19 4.26 -20.57
C ASN A 425 8.95 4.00 -19.07
N PRO A 426 8.67 2.75 -18.64
CA PRO A 426 8.28 2.45 -17.26
C PRO A 426 9.41 2.62 -16.22
N GLU A 427 10.63 2.96 -16.63
CA GLU A 427 11.76 3.20 -15.72
C GLU A 427 11.94 4.66 -15.28
N GLU A 428 11.30 5.64 -15.95
CA GLU A 428 11.38 7.08 -15.64
C GLU A 428 10.18 7.62 -14.81
N ILE A 429 9.49 6.75 -14.08
CA ILE A 429 8.35 7.10 -13.20
C ILE A 429 8.86 7.70 -11.87
N PHE A 430 9.68 8.73 -11.98
CA PHE A 430 10.13 9.53 -10.85
C PHE A 430 9.81 11.01 -11.06
N SER A 431 9.02 11.38 -12.07
CA SER A 431 8.66 12.77 -12.42
C SER A 431 7.20 13.15 -12.14
N GLY A 432 6.44 12.29 -11.44
CA GLY A 432 5.02 12.52 -11.17
C GLY A 432 4.70 12.99 -9.75
N ARG A 433 4.15 14.20 -9.65
CA ARG A 433 3.40 14.81 -8.51
C ARG A 433 4.11 15.16 -7.21
N TYR A 434 5.27 14.60 -6.87
CA TYR A 434 5.96 14.99 -5.61
C TYR A 434 7.48 15.12 -5.68
N TRP A 435 8.13 14.54 -6.70
CA TRP A 435 9.58 14.56 -6.86
C TRP A 435 9.88 14.41 -8.37
N LYS A 436 10.98 15.00 -8.87
CA LYS A 436 11.69 14.59 -10.09
C LYS A 436 12.98 13.88 -9.66
N SER A 437 13.29 12.70 -10.18
CA SER A 437 14.67 12.18 -10.10
C SER A 437 15.54 12.94 -11.08
N CYS A 438 16.65 13.51 -10.62
CA CYS A 438 17.76 13.81 -11.52
C CYS A 438 18.38 12.49 -11.99
N PRO A 439 18.77 12.36 -13.27
CA PRO A 439 19.62 11.27 -13.71
C PRO A 439 20.92 11.33 -12.91
N ALA A 440 21.35 10.18 -12.38
CA ALA A 440 22.68 10.05 -11.83
C ALA A 440 23.66 10.44 -12.94
N ALA A 441 24.53 11.41 -12.65
CA ALA A 441 25.69 11.67 -13.48
C ALA A 441 26.46 10.35 -13.58
N SER A 442 26.47 9.75 -14.77
CA SER A 442 27.50 8.81 -15.16
C SER A 442 28.81 9.60 -15.16
N GLY A 443 29.60 9.42 -14.11
CA GLY A 443 30.89 10.08 -13.93
C GLY A 443 31.67 9.44 -12.78
N GLU A 444 32.52 8.48 -13.18
CA GLU A 444 33.70 7.90 -12.50
C GLU A 444 33.53 6.86 -11.38
#